data_AF-A0A2G6CI31-F1
#
_entry.id   AF-A0A2G6CI31-F1
#
_cell.length_a   1.000
_cell.length_b   1.000
_cell.length_c   1.000
_cell.angle_alpha   90.00
_cell.angle_beta   90.00
_cell.angle_gamma   90.00
#
_symmetry.space_group_name_H-M   'P 1'
#
loop_
_entity.id
_entity.type
_entity.pdbx_description
1 polymer ?
#
loop_
_entity_poly.entity_id
_entity_poly.type
_entity_poly.pdbx_seq_one_letter_code
_entity_poly.pdbx_strand_id
1 'polypeptide(L)'
;MEGISAPLTLLGADLRYGRGPLRVRASYLHGHLENAAAISRKNRRLSTNLGVARTPVAEGARSFGAEAGYDILPHLGGPAHQALLPFVRYEQVDTMHDVANGFFADPRFDRRVTTLGFNWFPRSTVAIKGDYSVRSFGADRYRKEKTFGLSLGLIF
;
A
#
# COMPACT_ATOMS: atom_id res chain seq x y z
N MET A 1 25.95 -28.70 1.20
CA MET A 1 24.66 -28.20 1.74
C MET A 1 23.68 -28.10 0.59
N GLU A 2 22.64 -28.94 0.53
CA GLU A 2 21.58 -28.77 -0.46
C GLU A 2 20.79 -27.48 -0.17
N GLY A 3 20.75 -26.59 -1.15
CA GLY A 3 19.92 -25.40 -1.15
C GLY A 3 18.46 -25.79 -1.36
N ILE A 4 17.54 -25.18 -0.61
CA ILE A 4 16.11 -25.34 -0.86
C ILE A 4 15.77 -24.39 -2.01
N SER A 5 15.26 -24.92 -3.12
CA SER A 5 14.68 -24.09 -4.17
C SER A 5 13.37 -23.48 -3.66
N ALA A 6 13.24 -22.16 -3.73
CA ALA A 6 12.06 -21.43 -3.31
C ALA A 6 11.73 -20.38 -4.36
N PRO A 7 11.06 -20.77 -5.46
CA PRO A 7 10.67 -19.82 -6.50
C PRO A 7 9.65 -18.82 -5.94
N LEU A 8 9.84 -17.56 -6.30
CA LEU A 8 8.94 -16.46 -5.97
C LEU A 8 8.14 -16.09 -7.21
N THR A 9 6.82 -16.17 -7.12
CA THR A 9 5.89 -15.72 -8.16
C THR A 9 5.29 -14.39 -7.75
N LEU A 10 5.34 -13.40 -8.63
CA LEU A 10 4.70 -12.09 -8.45
C LEU A 10 3.71 -11.87 -9.58
N LEU A 11 2.46 -11.56 -9.23
CA LEU A 11 1.40 -11.19 -10.15
C LEU A 11 0.94 -9.77 -9.81
N GLY A 12 0.99 -8.89 -10.81
CA GLY A 12 0.57 -7.50 -10.67
C GLY A 12 -0.50 -7.15 -11.70
N ALA A 13 -1.46 -6.32 -11.30
CA ALA A 13 -2.45 -5.71 -12.19
C ALA A 13 -2.64 -4.24 -11.82
N ASP A 14 -2.70 -3.38 -12.84
CA ASP A 14 -2.87 -1.94 -12.68
C ASP A 14 -3.96 -1.43 -13.61
N LEU A 15 -4.84 -0.58 -13.09
CA LEU A 15 -5.91 0.08 -13.83
C LEU A 15 -5.85 1.58 -13.63
N ARG A 16 -5.97 2.33 -14.73
CA ARG A 16 -6.04 3.79 -14.72
C ARG A 16 -7.14 4.23 -15.65
N TYR A 17 -8.05 5.03 -15.14
CA TYR A 17 -9.16 5.60 -15.88
C TYR A 17 -9.24 7.10 -15.62
N GLY A 18 -9.31 7.88 -16.70
CA GLY A 18 -9.44 9.33 -16.61
C GLY A 18 -10.38 9.83 -17.69
N ARG A 19 -11.48 10.46 -17.30
CA ARG A 19 -12.44 11.06 -18.25
C ARG A 19 -12.93 12.40 -17.70
N GLY A 20 -12.54 13.48 -18.37
CA GLY A 20 -12.84 14.85 -17.95
C GLY A 20 -12.33 15.12 -16.52
N PRO A 21 -13.19 15.57 -15.58
CA PRO A 21 -12.79 15.87 -14.21
C PRO A 21 -12.50 14.61 -13.37
N LEU A 22 -12.96 13.43 -13.78
CA LEU A 22 -12.83 12.20 -13.01
C LEU A 22 -11.48 11.51 -13.29
N ARG A 23 -10.78 11.13 -12.23
CA ARG A 23 -9.56 10.32 -12.27
C ARG A 23 -9.70 9.16 -11.28
N VAL A 24 -9.53 7.94 -11.75
CA VAL A 24 -9.59 6.71 -10.95
C VAL A 24 -8.38 5.85 -11.26
N ARG A 25 -7.77 5.27 -10.23
CA ARG A 25 -6.62 4.38 -10.33
C ARG A 25 -6.84 3.22 -9.38
N ALA A 26 -6.43 2.03 -9.79
CA ALA A 26 -6.37 0.88 -8.91
C ALA A 26 -5.12 0.06 -9.23
N SER A 27 -4.57 -0.60 -8.22
CA SER A 27 -3.44 -1.50 -8.34
C SER A 27 -3.66 -2.72 -7.44
N TYR A 28 -3.16 -3.85 -7.90
CA TYR A 28 -3.19 -5.11 -7.18
C TYR A 28 -1.87 -5.82 -7.39
N LEU A 29 -1.28 -6.33 -6.32
CA LEU A 29 -0.07 -7.13 -6.35
C LEU A 29 -0.26 -8.33 -5.46
N HIS A 30 0.11 -9.50 -5.95
CA HIS A 30 0.10 -10.75 -5.21
C HIS A 30 1.46 -11.42 -5.38
N GLY A 31 2.09 -11.80 -4.27
CA GLY A 31 3.33 -12.55 -4.23
C GLY A 31 3.10 -13.87 -3.55
N HIS A 32 3.57 -14.95 -4.16
CA HIS A 32 3.53 -16.29 -3.61
C HIS A 32 4.94 -16.87 -3.60
N LEU A 33 5.38 -17.35 -2.43
CA LEU A 33 6.70 -17.94 -2.23
C LEU A 33 6.54 -19.43 -1.94
N GLU A 34 6.91 -20.27 -2.91
CA GLU A 34 6.89 -21.72 -2.73
C GLU A 34 7.99 -22.15 -1.73
N ASN A 35 7.73 -23.23 -0.99
CA ASN A 35 8.64 -23.81 0.02
C ASN A 35 8.95 -22.92 1.24
N ALA A 36 8.18 -21.85 1.49
CA ALA A 36 8.29 -21.01 2.69
C ALA A 36 8.19 -21.82 4.01
N ALA A 37 7.38 -22.89 4.02
CA ALA A 37 7.28 -23.83 5.14
C ALA A 37 8.55 -24.66 5.37
N ALA A 38 9.22 -25.10 4.29
CA ALA A 38 10.46 -25.87 4.36
C ALA A 38 11.64 -25.00 4.82
N ILE A 39 11.68 -23.74 4.36
CA ILE A 39 12.64 -22.72 4.82
C ILE A 39 12.40 -22.41 6.31
N SER A 40 11.14 -22.19 6.71
CA SER A 40 10.80 -21.91 8.12
C SER A 40 11.14 -23.07 9.06
N ARG A 41 10.96 -24.33 8.61
CA ARG A 41 11.39 -25.54 9.35
C ARG A 41 12.92 -25.66 9.47
N LYS A 42 13.68 -25.30 8.42
CA LYS A 42 15.15 -25.29 8.45
C LYS A 42 15.69 -24.15 9.33
N ASN A 43 15.06 -22.96 9.28
CA ASN A 43 15.40 -21.82 10.13
C ASN A 43 15.13 -22.08 11.62
N ARG A 44 14.07 -22.82 11.96
CA ARG A 44 13.78 -23.24 13.35
C ARG A 44 14.84 -24.18 13.93
N ARG A 45 15.60 -24.89 13.08
CA ARG A 45 16.70 -25.78 13.46
C ARG A 45 18.07 -25.11 13.51
N LEU A 46 18.18 -23.82 13.16
CA LEU A 46 19.45 -23.08 13.26
C LEU A 46 19.85 -22.90 14.74
N SER A 47 21.10 -23.20 15.08
CA SER A 47 21.64 -23.05 16.44
C SER A 47 21.55 -21.59 16.92
N THR A 48 21.31 -21.39 18.22
CA THR A 48 21.15 -20.05 18.82
C THR A 48 22.44 -19.23 18.72
N ASN A 49 23.59 -19.88 18.51
CA ASN A 49 24.91 -19.25 18.35
C ASN A 49 25.12 -18.54 17.00
N LEU A 50 24.20 -18.67 16.03
CA LEU A 50 24.36 -18.06 14.70
C LEU A 50 23.95 -16.58 14.65
N GLY A 51 23.36 -16.02 15.70
CA GLY A 51 22.96 -14.59 15.74
C GLY A 51 21.90 -14.20 14.71
N VAL A 52 21.27 -15.16 14.02
CA VAL A 52 20.26 -14.93 12.98
C VAL A 52 18.85 -15.08 13.54
N ALA A 53 17.97 -14.17 13.12
CA ALA A 53 16.56 -14.17 13.53
C ALA A 53 15.86 -15.44 13.01
N ARG A 54 15.29 -16.23 13.92
CA ARG A 54 14.50 -17.44 13.62
C ARG A 54 13.07 -17.07 13.21
N THR A 55 12.93 -16.19 12.23
CA THR A 55 11.62 -15.68 11.79
C THR A 55 10.96 -16.64 10.81
N PRO A 56 9.66 -16.95 10.99
CA PRO A 56 8.88 -17.63 9.97
C PRO A 56 8.77 -16.72 8.74
N VAL A 57 8.87 -17.33 7.55
CA VAL A 57 8.71 -16.64 6.27
C VAL A 57 7.28 -16.87 5.78
N ALA A 58 6.60 -15.80 5.39
CA ALA A 58 5.26 -15.85 4.82
C ALA A 58 5.26 -16.63 3.49
N GLU A 59 4.18 -17.38 3.25
CA GLU A 59 3.97 -18.10 1.99
C GLU A 59 3.29 -17.20 0.93
N GLY A 60 2.50 -16.20 1.37
CA GLY A 60 1.82 -15.26 0.48
C GLY A 60 1.79 -13.83 1.00
N ALA A 61 1.98 -12.86 0.10
CA ALA A 61 1.81 -11.42 0.32
C ALA A 61 0.84 -10.83 -0.71
N ARG A 62 0.01 -9.89 -0.29
CA ARG A 62 -0.96 -9.19 -1.14
C ARG A 62 -0.91 -7.69 -0.87
N SER A 63 -1.05 -6.90 -1.92
CA SER A 63 -1.27 -5.46 -1.86
C SER A 63 -2.40 -5.11 -2.80
N PHE A 64 -3.30 -4.24 -2.35
CA PHE A 64 -4.38 -3.69 -3.13
C PHE A 64 -4.49 -2.20 -2.83
N GLY A 65 -4.57 -1.38 -3.86
CA GLY A 65 -4.76 0.05 -3.74
C GLY A 65 -5.81 0.54 -4.72
N ALA A 66 -6.64 1.49 -4.30
CA ALA A 66 -7.55 2.21 -5.17
C ALA A 66 -7.54 3.69 -4.79
N GLU A 67 -7.53 4.56 -5.80
CA GLU A 67 -7.59 6.00 -5.67
C GLU A 67 -8.67 6.55 -6.61
N ALA A 68 -9.51 7.45 -6.10
CA ALA A 68 -10.47 8.17 -6.90
C ALA A 68 -10.37 9.67 -6.57
N GLY A 69 -10.27 10.50 -7.59
CA GLY A 69 -10.25 11.94 -7.48
C GLY A 69 -11.13 12.59 -8.53
N TYR A 70 -11.64 13.78 -8.21
CA TYR A 70 -12.58 14.49 -9.06
C TYR A 70 -12.29 15.98 -9.06
N ASP A 71 -12.13 16.58 -10.23
CA ASP A 71 -11.96 18.03 -10.35
C ASP A 71 -13.30 18.76 -10.17
N ILE A 72 -13.41 19.52 -9.08
CA ILE A 72 -14.65 20.23 -8.73
C ILE A 72 -14.72 21.66 -9.27
N LEU A 73 -13.58 22.26 -9.65
CA LEU A 73 -13.56 23.66 -10.11
C LEU A 73 -14.40 23.93 -11.36
N PRO A 74 -14.45 23.04 -12.38
CA PRO A 74 -15.30 23.24 -13.55
C PRO A 74 -16.79 23.41 -13.21
N HIS A 75 -17.27 22.82 -12.11
CA HIS A 75 -18.68 22.91 -11.68
C HIS A 75 -18.97 24.13 -10.80
N LEU A 76 -17.95 24.73 -10.20
CA LEU A 76 -18.07 25.90 -9.34
C LEU A 76 -17.86 27.23 -10.10
N GLY A 77 -17.82 27.18 -11.44
CA GLY A 77 -17.50 28.35 -12.27
C GLY A 77 -16.04 28.79 -12.13
N GLY A 78 -15.15 27.90 -11.70
CA GLY A 78 -13.73 28.17 -11.55
C GLY A 78 -13.06 28.45 -12.90
N PRO A 79 -11.95 29.21 -12.93
CA PRO A 79 -11.23 29.47 -14.16
C PRO A 79 -10.69 28.17 -14.78
N ALA A 80 -10.76 28.02 -16.10
CA ALA A 80 -10.28 26.81 -16.81
C ALA A 80 -8.79 26.51 -16.63
N HIS A 81 -7.99 27.50 -16.17
CA HIS A 81 -6.57 27.32 -15.87
C HIS A 81 -6.29 26.81 -14.45
N GLN A 82 -7.33 26.65 -13.63
CA GLN A 82 -7.23 26.14 -12.27
C GLN A 82 -7.85 24.76 -12.18
N ALA A 83 -7.25 23.87 -11.38
CA ALA A 83 -7.80 22.55 -11.10
C ALA A 83 -7.73 22.26 -9.61
N LEU A 84 -8.83 21.78 -9.01
CA LEU A 84 -8.87 21.37 -7.61
C LEU A 84 -9.40 19.95 -7.58
N LEU A 85 -8.50 19.02 -7.31
CA LEU A 85 -8.75 17.61 -7.31
C LEU A 85 -8.68 17.06 -5.88
N PRO A 86 -9.77 17.12 -5.11
CA PRO A 86 -9.93 16.22 -3.98
C PRO A 86 -9.78 14.77 -4.46
N PHE A 87 -9.12 13.96 -3.65
CA PHE A 87 -8.96 12.53 -3.87
C PHE A 87 -9.12 11.77 -2.56
N VAL A 88 -9.61 10.54 -2.70
CA VAL A 88 -9.58 9.52 -1.68
C VAL A 88 -8.76 8.35 -2.19
N ARG A 89 -7.89 7.83 -1.34
CA ARG A 89 -7.08 6.66 -1.61
C ARG A 89 -7.26 5.64 -0.49
N TYR A 90 -7.49 4.41 -0.87
CA TYR A 90 -7.53 3.27 0.03
C TYR A 90 -6.43 2.30 -0.38
N GLU A 91 -5.56 1.95 0.56
CA GLU A 91 -4.49 0.99 0.37
C GLU A 91 -4.59 -0.08 1.46
N GLN A 92 -4.63 -1.34 1.06
CA GLN A 92 -4.53 -2.49 1.94
C GLN A 92 -3.32 -3.31 1.53
N VAL A 93 -2.43 -3.54 2.47
CA VAL A 93 -1.25 -4.38 2.30
C VAL A 93 -1.28 -5.45 3.36
N ASP A 94 -1.32 -6.70 2.94
CA ASP A 94 -1.24 -7.88 3.81
C ASP A 94 0.01 -8.69 3.41
N THR A 95 1.08 -8.56 4.17
CA THR A 95 2.34 -9.25 3.86
C THR A 95 2.41 -10.68 4.40
N MET A 96 1.38 -11.15 5.10
CA MET A 96 1.31 -12.49 5.71
C MET A 96 -0.06 -13.15 5.42
N HIS A 97 -0.58 -12.97 4.20
CA HIS A 97 -1.92 -13.42 3.82
C HIS A 97 -2.05 -14.95 3.89
N ASP A 98 -0.96 -15.67 3.54
CA ASP A 98 -0.84 -17.11 3.73
C ASP A 98 0.35 -17.44 4.63
N VAL A 99 0.08 -18.21 5.67
CA VAL A 99 1.06 -18.83 6.56
C VAL A 99 0.83 -20.34 6.53
N ALA A 100 1.91 -21.09 6.33
CA ALA A 100 1.88 -22.55 6.33
C ALA A 100 1.11 -23.12 7.54
N ASN A 101 0.33 -24.18 7.31
CA ASN A 101 -0.49 -24.86 8.32
C ASN A 101 0.24 -25.01 9.68
N GLY A 102 -0.29 -24.34 10.72
CA GLY A 102 0.24 -24.37 12.09
C GLY A 102 0.96 -23.10 12.57
N PHE A 103 1.01 -22.03 11.77
CA PHE A 103 1.54 -20.72 12.20
C PHE A 103 0.43 -19.66 12.30
N PHE A 104 0.45 -18.86 13.37
CA PHE A 104 -0.48 -17.74 13.56
C PHE A 104 -0.14 -16.62 12.58
N ALA A 105 -1.09 -16.22 11.73
CA ALA A 105 -1.00 -14.99 10.94
C ALA A 105 -0.99 -13.81 11.91
N ASP A 106 0.06 -13.01 11.88
CA ASP A 106 0.18 -11.88 12.78
C ASP A 106 -0.58 -10.67 12.19
N PRO A 107 -1.67 -10.21 12.86
CA PRO A 107 -2.53 -9.14 12.35
C PRO A 107 -1.84 -7.77 12.24
N ARG A 108 -0.59 -7.64 12.70
CA ARG A 108 0.25 -6.46 12.44
C ARG A 108 0.60 -6.25 10.97
N PHE A 109 0.55 -7.32 10.18
CA PHE A 109 0.96 -7.28 8.77
C PHE A 109 -0.19 -7.01 7.81
N ASP A 110 -1.46 -7.04 8.27
CA ASP A 110 -2.61 -6.45 7.57
C ASP A 110 -2.67 -4.96 7.91
N ARG A 111 -2.08 -4.14 7.04
CA ARG A 111 -2.06 -2.69 7.14
C ARG A 111 -3.09 -2.11 6.17
N ARG A 112 -4.01 -1.33 6.71
CA ARG A 112 -4.98 -0.55 5.93
C ARG A 112 -4.67 0.93 6.11
N VAL A 113 -4.62 1.67 5.00
CA VAL A 113 -4.38 3.09 4.98
C VAL A 113 -5.48 3.74 4.15
N THR A 114 -6.23 4.62 4.78
CA THR A 114 -7.18 5.49 4.08
C THR A 114 -6.61 6.89 4.07
N THR A 115 -6.38 7.43 2.89
CA THR A 115 -5.87 8.79 2.68
C THR A 115 -6.94 9.63 2.02
N LEU A 116 -7.23 10.79 2.59
CA LEU A 116 -8.07 11.82 2.02
C LEU A 116 -7.18 13.01 1.74
N GLY A 117 -7.19 13.54 0.52
CA GLY A 117 -6.36 14.69 0.19
C GLY A 117 -6.96 15.52 -0.92
N PHE A 118 -6.25 16.57 -1.28
CA PHE A 118 -6.56 17.40 -2.41
C PHE A 118 -5.29 17.87 -3.10
N ASN A 119 -5.38 18.03 -4.42
CA ASN A 119 -4.36 18.68 -5.22
C ASN A 119 -4.98 19.93 -5.85
N TRP A 120 -4.49 21.09 -5.45
CA TRP A 120 -4.90 22.38 -6.01
C TRP A 120 -3.80 22.92 -6.92
N PHE A 121 -4.18 23.32 -8.12
CA PHE A 121 -3.32 23.95 -9.11
C PHE A 121 -3.88 25.35 -9.39
N PRO A 122 -3.47 26.39 -8.63
CA PRO A 122 -3.92 27.76 -8.87
C PRO A 122 -3.38 28.34 -10.19
N ARG A 123 -2.21 27.86 -10.62
CA ARG A 123 -1.54 28.18 -11.89
C ARG A 123 -0.84 26.93 -12.40
N SER A 124 -0.52 26.89 -13.70
CA SER A 124 0.25 25.78 -14.30
C SER A 124 1.63 25.56 -13.65
N THR A 125 2.16 26.58 -12.97
CA THR A 125 3.48 26.57 -12.32
C THR A 125 3.45 26.25 -10.82
N VAL A 126 2.26 26.17 -10.20
CA VAL A 126 2.15 25.99 -8.73
C VAL A 126 1.20 24.84 -8.43
N ALA A 127 1.65 23.91 -7.59
CA ALA A 127 0.86 22.80 -7.09
C ALA A 127 0.85 22.82 -5.56
N ILE A 128 -0.32 22.97 -4.96
CA ILE A 128 -0.52 22.84 -3.51
C ILE A 128 -1.19 21.49 -3.26
N LYS A 129 -0.63 20.70 -2.37
CA LYS A 129 -1.15 19.37 -2.04
C LYS A 129 -1.31 19.26 -0.55
N GLY A 130 -2.48 18.80 -0.11
CA GLY A 130 -2.73 18.45 1.28
C GLY A 130 -3.25 17.03 1.35
N ASP A 131 -2.77 16.25 2.30
CA ASP A 131 -3.24 14.89 2.54
C ASP A 131 -3.38 14.60 4.03
N TYR A 132 -4.38 13.81 4.35
CA TYR A 132 -4.68 13.30 5.67
C TYR A 132 -4.84 11.79 5.55
N SER A 133 -3.90 11.05 6.14
CA SER A 133 -3.92 9.60 6.13
C SER A 133 -4.21 9.04 7.51
N VAL A 134 -5.08 8.04 7.55
CA VAL A 134 -5.37 7.23 8.73
C VAL A 134 -4.90 5.82 8.43
N ARG A 135 -3.93 5.35 9.21
CA ARG A 135 -3.41 3.99 9.16
C ARG A 135 -3.98 3.17 10.31
N SER A 136 -4.56 2.02 9.99
CA SER A 136 -4.97 0.99 10.95
C SER A 136 -4.30 -0.34 10.63
N PHE A 137 -4.20 -1.19 11.66
CA PHE A 137 -3.66 -2.53 11.56
C PHE A 137 -4.76 -3.55 11.87
N GLY A 138 -4.60 -4.81 11.44
CA GLY A 138 -5.60 -5.88 11.54
C GLY A 138 -5.99 -6.32 12.95
N ALA A 139 -5.43 -5.74 14.02
CA ALA A 139 -5.93 -5.94 15.37
C ALA A 139 -6.31 -4.60 16.03
N ASP A 140 -7.52 -4.55 16.58
CA ASP A 140 -8.10 -3.36 17.23
C ASP A 140 -7.29 -2.84 18.42
N ARG A 141 -6.36 -3.64 18.95
CA ARG A 141 -5.40 -3.24 19.99
C ARG A 141 -4.33 -2.25 19.50
N TYR A 142 -4.14 -2.10 18.19
CA TYR A 142 -3.12 -1.20 17.65
C TYR A 142 -3.69 0.20 17.43
N ARG A 143 -3.01 1.20 17.99
CA ARG A 143 -3.40 2.61 17.90
C ARG A 143 -3.45 3.03 16.42
N LYS A 144 -4.60 3.57 16.00
CA LYS A 144 -4.73 4.20 14.68
C LYS A 144 -3.75 5.37 14.60
N GLU A 145 -2.92 5.37 13.57
CA GLU A 145 -2.00 6.46 13.31
C GLU A 145 -2.65 7.45 12.35
N LYS A 146 -2.56 8.73 12.70
CA LYS A 146 -3.10 9.84 11.90
C LYS A 146 -1.92 10.69 11.47
N THR A 147 -1.78 10.91 10.17
CA THR A 147 -0.72 11.73 9.59
C THR A 147 -1.34 12.79 8.71
N PHE A 148 -0.83 14.01 8.80
CA PHE A 148 -1.20 15.13 7.93
C PHE A 148 0.04 15.61 7.20
N GLY A 149 -0.09 15.76 5.89
CA GLY A 149 0.93 16.29 5.00
C GLY A 149 0.43 17.53 4.29
N LEU A 150 1.29 18.54 4.18
CA LEU A 150 1.09 19.69 3.31
C LEU A 150 2.35 19.87 2.48
N SER A 151 2.19 20.13 1.19
CA SER A 151 3.30 20.27 0.26
C SER A 151 3.01 21.34 -0.78
N LEU A 152 4.06 22.08 -1.14
CA LEU A 152 4.06 23.06 -2.22
C LEU A 152 5.06 22.60 -3.27
N GLY A 153 4.61 22.51 -4.52
CA GLY A 153 5.43 22.23 -5.68
C GLY A 153 5.46 23.43 -6.62
N LEU A 154 6.66 23.77 -7.08
CA LEU A 154 6.87 24.76 -8.14
C LEU A 154 7.33 24.01 -9.39
N ILE A 155 6.66 24.27 -10.52
CA ILE A 155 6.97 23.70 -11.82
C ILE A 155 7.40 24.89 -12.69
N PHE A 156 8.64 24.85 -13.19
CA PHE A 156 9.26 25.87 -14.02
C PHE A 156 9.71 25.27 -15.35
#